data_AF-A0A7X7RLG3-F1
#
_entry.id   AF-A0A7X7RLG3-F1
#
_cell.length_a   1.000
_cell.length_b   1.000
_cell.length_c   1.000
_cell.angle_alpha   90.00
_cell.angle_beta   90.00
_cell.angle_gamma   90.00
#
_symmetry.space_group_name_H-M   'P 1'
#
loop_
_entity.id
_entity.type
_entity.pdbx_description
1 polymer ?
#
loop_
_entity_poly.entity_id
_entity_poly.type
_entity_poly.pdbx_seq_one_letter_code
_entity_poly.pdbx_strand_id
1 'polypeptide(L)'
;GVRPQTAYVLLAVDAVSGMIIAEELFLATDGISRMWAAIPERLLALFKRLGGCPETIEIDCDRMANLLRPLGEFLPFKMVRRERLNALESAREKINAYMKKGEPKP
;
A
#
# COMPACT_ATOMS: atom_id res chain seq x y z
N GLY A 1 -25.02 -15.77 9.00
CA GLY A 1 -24.57 -14.91 7.89
C GLY A 1 -23.11 -14.58 8.10
N VAL A 2 -22.26 -14.76 7.09
CA VAL A 2 -20.84 -14.38 7.17
C VAL A 2 -20.78 -12.86 7.30
N ARG A 3 -20.12 -12.33 8.34
CA ARG A 3 -19.92 -10.88 8.47
C ARG A 3 -19.16 -10.38 7.24
N PRO A 4 -19.52 -9.21 6.68
CA PRO A 4 -18.74 -8.60 5.61
C PRO A 4 -17.29 -8.47 6.07
N GLN A 5 -16.37 -9.07 5.32
CA GLN A 5 -14.95 -8.91 5.58
C GLN A 5 -14.49 -7.62 4.91
N THR A 6 -13.91 -6.71 5.68
CA THR A 6 -13.30 -5.50 5.12
C THR A 6 -12.05 -5.90 4.36
N ALA A 7 -12.05 -5.59 3.06
CA ALA A 7 -10.88 -5.71 2.22
C ALA A 7 -10.02 -4.44 2.34
N TYR A 8 -8.70 -4.64 2.36
CA TYR A 8 -7.69 -3.58 2.40
C TYR A 8 -6.79 -3.73 1.19
N VAL A 9 -6.29 -2.61 0.65
CA VAL A 9 -5.37 -2.62 -0.48
C VAL A 9 -4.08 -1.94 -0.06
N LEU A 10 -2.96 -2.63 -0.24
CA LEU A 10 -1.64 -2.00 -0.26
C LEU A 10 -1.39 -1.53 -1.69
N LEU A 11 -1.28 -0.22 -1.87
CA LEU A 11 -1.08 0.40 -3.15
C LEU A 11 0.32 1.01 -3.20
N ALA A 12 1.10 0.64 -4.20
CA ALA A 12 2.39 1.25 -4.51
C ALA A 12 2.23 2.10 -5.78
N VAL A 13 2.60 3.38 -5.68
CA VAL A 13 2.51 4.33 -6.78
C VAL A 13 3.86 4.97 -7.03
N ASP A 14 4.12 5.30 -8.28
CA ASP A 14 5.23 6.16 -8.64
C ASP A 14 4.92 7.59 -8.18
N ALA A 15 5.81 8.17 -7.38
CA ALA A 15 5.58 9.48 -6.77
C ALA A 15 5.57 10.63 -7.80
N VAL A 16 6.22 10.44 -8.96
CA VAL A 16 6.36 11.49 -9.99
C VAL A 16 5.20 11.45 -10.98
N SER A 17 4.95 10.28 -11.58
CA SER A 17 3.91 10.08 -12.60
C SER A 17 2.53 9.80 -12.02
N GLY A 18 2.45 9.38 -10.76
CA GLY A 18 1.19 8.92 -10.15
C GLY A 18 0.68 7.60 -10.73
N MET A 19 1.53 6.86 -11.45
CA MET A 19 1.20 5.54 -11.98
C MET A 19 1.14 4.52 -10.84
N ILE A 20 0.11 3.65 -10.85
CA ILE A 20 0.06 2.51 -9.95
C ILE A 20 1.08 1.48 -10.44
N ILE A 21 2.06 1.20 -9.60
CA ILE A 21 3.13 0.22 -9.87
C ILE A 21 2.67 -1.17 -9.43
N ALA A 22 1.92 -1.26 -8.32
CA ALA A 22 1.39 -2.50 -7.82
C ALA A 22 0.23 -2.29 -6.85
N GLU A 23 -0.64 -3.29 -6.79
CA GLU A 23 -1.69 -3.45 -5.81
C GLU A 23 -1.59 -4.83 -5.15
N GLU A 24 -1.82 -4.90 -3.85
CA GLU A 24 -1.94 -6.17 -3.12
C GLU A 24 -3.18 -6.11 -2.24
N LEU A 25 -4.06 -7.11 -2.40
CA LEU A 25 -5.30 -7.21 -1.64
C LEU A 25 -5.05 -7.98 -0.33
N PHE A 26 -5.57 -7.43 0.76
CA PHE A 26 -5.53 -8.02 2.08
C PHE A 26 -6.95 -8.20 2.61
N LEU A 27 -7.20 -9.37 3.19
CA LEU A 27 -8.40 -9.64 3.95
C LEU A 27 -8.01 -9.78 5.41
N ALA A 28 -8.67 -9.02 6.30
CA ALA A 28 -8.43 -9.08 7.73
C ALA A 28 -9.14 -10.29 8.39
N THR A 29 -9.08 -11.48 7.77
CA THR A 29 -9.76 -12.71 8.21
C THR A 29 -9.35 -13.11 9.62
N ASP A 30 -8.05 -13.01 9.91
CA ASP A 30 -7.45 -13.35 11.21
C ASP A 30 -7.19 -12.11 12.08
N GLY A 31 -7.85 -10.99 11.75
CA GLY A 31 -7.74 -9.71 12.45
C GLY A 31 -6.73 -8.73 11.83
N ILE A 32 -6.97 -7.45 12.10
CA ILE A 32 -6.22 -6.32 11.53
C ILE A 32 -4.72 -6.40 11.89
N SER A 33 -4.36 -6.80 13.12
CA SER A 33 -2.96 -6.89 13.54
C SER A 33 -2.14 -7.90 12.72
N ARG A 34 -2.71 -9.06 12.39
CA ARG A 34 -2.05 -10.06 11.55
C ARG A 34 -1.90 -9.59 10.11
N MET A 35 -2.91 -8.90 9.60
CA MET A 35 -2.84 -8.26 8.29
C MET A 35 -1.67 -7.28 8.20
N TRP A 36 -1.54 -6.38 9.20
CA TRP A 36 -0.42 -5.43 9.24
C TRP A 36 0.94 -6.13 9.29
N ALA A 37 1.07 -7.19 10.09
CA ALA A 37 2.31 -7.95 10.22
C ALA A 37 2.79 -8.58 8.89
N ALA A 38 1.88 -8.84 7.94
CA ALA A 38 2.23 -9.38 6.63
C ALA A 38 2.73 -8.33 5.61
N ILE A 39 2.53 -7.03 5.87
CA ILE A 39 2.86 -5.97 4.91
C ILE A 39 4.38 -5.91 4.58
N PRO A 40 5.33 -6.03 5.53
CA PRO A 40 6.75 -5.94 5.20
C PRO A 40 7.20 -7.05 4.25
N GLU A 41 6.73 -8.28 4.48
CA GLU A 41 7.02 -9.42 3.61
C GLU A 41 6.44 -9.22 2.21
N ARG A 42 5.22 -8.69 2.11
CA ARG A 42 4.56 -8.39 0.84
C ARG A 42 5.29 -7.30 0.06
N LEU A 43 5.79 -6.29 0.76
CA LEU A 43 6.58 -5.23 0.16
C LEU A 43 7.92 -5.74 -0.38
N LEU A 44 8.59 -6.64 0.37
CA LEU A 44 9.80 -7.32 -0.11
C LEU A 44 9.54 -8.15 -1.38
N ALA A 45 8.44 -8.90 -1.41
CA ALA A 45 8.06 -9.67 -2.59
C ALA A 45 7.78 -8.74 -3.79
N LEU A 46 7.17 -7.59 -3.55
CA LEU A 46 6.92 -6.57 -4.56
C LEU A 46 8.23 -5.99 -5.11
N PHE A 47 9.22 -5.66 -4.27
CA PHE A 47 10.53 -5.20 -4.75
C PHE A 47 11.23 -6.25 -5.60
N LYS A 48 11.17 -7.53 -5.20
CA LYS A 48 11.70 -8.63 -6.02
C LYS A 48 10.99 -8.73 -7.36
N ARG A 49 9.65 -8.60 -7.38
CA ARG A 49 8.84 -8.64 -8.61
C ARG A 49 9.14 -7.48 -9.55
N LEU A 50 9.42 -6.30 -9.01
CA LEU A 50 9.79 -5.10 -9.78
C LEU A 50 11.26 -5.12 -10.24
N GLY A 51 12.06 -6.10 -9.81
CA GLY A 51 13.46 -6.23 -10.19
C GLY A 51 14.40 -5.28 -9.43
N GLY A 52 13.95 -4.65 -8.34
CA GLY A 52 14.77 -3.70 -7.60
C GLY A 52 14.11 -3.14 -6.34
N CYS A 53 14.96 -2.63 -5.44
CA CYS A 53 14.53 -1.85 -4.29
C CYS A 53 14.41 -0.38 -4.72
N PRO A 54 13.32 0.33 -4.39
CA PRO A 54 13.22 1.76 -4.66
C PRO A 54 14.29 2.53 -3.88
N GLU A 55 14.73 3.67 -4.41
CA GLU A 55 15.66 4.55 -3.70
C GLU A 55 15.00 5.24 -2.49
N THR A 56 13.71 5.53 -2.59
CA THR A 56 12.95 6.24 -1.55
C THR A 56 11.54 5.67 -1.43
N ILE A 57 11.06 5.55 -0.20
CA ILE A 57 9.68 5.22 0.14
C ILE A 57 9.10 6.38 0.95
N GLU A 58 8.06 7.01 0.40
CA GLU A 58 7.32 8.06 1.11
C GLU A 58 6.18 7.45 1.94
N ILE A 59 6.03 7.93 3.17
CA ILE A 59 5.00 7.48 4.11
C ILE A 59 4.36 8.67 4.83
N ASP A 60 3.09 8.54 5.22
CA ASP A 60 2.35 9.60 5.92
C ASP A 60 2.12 9.33 7.42
N CYS A 61 2.17 8.06 7.84
CA CYS A 61 1.78 7.66 9.18
C CYS A 61 2.87 6.90 9.95
N ASP A 62 2.92 7.14 11.26
CA ASP A 62 3.88 6.50 12.18
C ASP A 62 3.75 4.98 12.21
N ARG A 63 2.53 4.45 11.99
CA ARG A 63 2.31 3.01 11.93
C ARG A 63 3.11 2.38 10.78
N MET A 64 3.05 2.97 9.59
CA MET A 64 3.82 2.48 8.44
C MET A 64 5.32 2.67 8.67
N ALA A 65 5.73 3.80 9.26
CA ALA A 65 7.13 4.05 9.62
C ALA A 65 7.69 2.94 10.52
N ASN A 66 6.98 2.64 11.61
CA ASN A 66 7.39 1.62 12.57
C ASN A 66 7.43 0.24 11.94
N LEU A 67 6.48 -0.05 11.07
CA LEU A 67 6.35 -1.34 10.40
C LEU A 67 7.47 -1.58 9.38
N LEU A 68 7.84 -0.55 8.62
CA LEU A 68 8.89 -0.64 7.59
C LEU A 68 10.30 -0.40 8.15
N ARG A 69 10.44 0.09 9.38
CA ARG A 69 11.74 0.38 10.01
C ARG A 69 12.72 -0.79 9.90
N PRO A 70 12.35 -2.06 10.20
CA PRO A 70 13.27 -3.17 10.08
C PRO A 70 13.77 -3.35 8.64
N LEU A 71 12.94 -3.09 7.62
CA LEU A 71 13.37 -3.21 6.23
C LEU A 71 14.40 -2.14 5.85
N GLY A 72 14.29 -0.94 6.41
CA GLY A 72 15.25 0.15 6.17
C GLY A 72 16.63 -0.09 6.78
N GLU A 73 16.76 -1.04 7.71
CA GLU A 73 18.06 -1.46 8.26
C GLU A 73 18.81 -2.41 7.31
N PHE A 74 18.08 -3.16 6.49
CA PHE A 74 18.65 -4.19 5.60
C PHE A 74 18.65 -3.79 4.12
N LEU A 75 17.86 -2.79 3.73
CA LEU A 75 17.71 -2.37 2.34
C LEU A 75 18.16 -0.93 2.13
N PRO A 76 18.66 -0.58 0.93
CA PRO A 76 19.25 0.72 0.65
C PRO A 76 18.23 1.85 0.43
N PHE A 77 16.93 1.62 0.71
CA PHE A 77 15.92 2.66 0.50
C PHE A 77 15.93 3.69 1.65
N LYS A 78 15.65 4.95 1.31
CA LYS A 78 15.39 6.00 2.29
C LYS A 78 13.91 6.07 2.61
N MET A 79 13.56 6.09 3.89
CA MET A 79 12.19 6.33 4.32
C MET A 79 11.98 7.81 4.59
N VAL A 80 11.01 8.43 3.91
CA VAL A 80 10.74 9.86 4.02
C VAL A 80 9.32 10.07 4.51
N ARG A 81 9.17 10.81 5.60
CA ARG A 81 7.86 11.20 6.10
C ARG A 81 7.33 12.39 5.32
N ARG A 82 6.10 12.29 4.84
CA ARG A 82 5.35 13.35 4.18
C ARG A 82 4.08 13.63 4.96
N GLU A 83 3.61 14.87 4.92
CA GLU A 83 2.29 15.19 5.48
C GLU A 83 1.16 14.62 4.61
N ARG A 84 1.40 14.53 3.29
CA ARG A 84 0.43 14.00 2.32
C ARG A 84 1.15 13.26 1.20
N LEU A 85 0.54 12.17 0.74
CA LEU A 85 1.00 11.36 -0.39
C LEU A 85 0.12 11.67 -1.61
N ASN A 86 0.33 12.82 -2.25
CA ASN A 86 -0.57 13.34 -3.30
C ASN A 86 -0.77 12.35 -4.46
N ALA A 87 0.29 11.68 -4.90
CA ALA A 87 0.22 10.65 -5.94
C ALA A 87 -0.66 9.46 -5.51
N LEU A 88 -0.52 9.03 -4.26
CA LEU A 88 -1.30 7.93 -3.69
C LEU A 88 -2.78 8.30 -3.54
N GLU A 89 -3.05 9.51 -3.08
CA GLU A 89 -4.41 10.05 -2.97
C GLU A 89 -5.08 10.15 -4.35
N SER A 90 -4.38 10.67 -5.35
CA SER A 90 -4.91 10.74 -6.72
C SER A 90 -5.22 9.34 -7.29
N ALA A 91 -4.34 8.37 -7.06
CA ALA A 91 -4.56 6.98 -7.48
C ALA A 91 -5.78 6.37 -6.76
N ARG A 92 -5.89 6.58 -5.44
CA ARG A 92 -7.03 6.14 -4.63
C ARG A 92 -8.35 6.73 -5.11
N GLU A 93 -8.37 8.02 -5.43
CA GLU A 93 -9.56 8.71 -5.96
C GLU A 93 -9.99 8.14 -7.31
N LYS A 94 -9.04 7.86 -8.21
CA LYS A 94 -9.33 7.22 -9.51
C LYS A 94 -9.92 5.83 -9.35
N ILE A 95 -9.36 5.01 -8.45
CA ILE A 95 -9.91 3.68 -8.12
C ILE A 95 -11.34 3.80 -7.59
N ASN A 96 -11.58 4.69 -6.62
CA ASN A 96 -12.91 4.91 -6.06
C ASN A 96 -13.92 5.38 -7.12
N ALA A 97 -13.51 6.29 -8.01
CA ALA A 97 -14.35 6.75 -9.11
C ALA A 97 -14.68 5.63 -10.09
N TYR A 98 -13.73 4.73 -10.36
CA TYR A 98 -13.97 3.55 -11.21
C TYR A 98 -14.95 2.58 -10.55
N MET A 99 -14.75 2.25 -9.26
CA MET A 99 -15.62 1.34 -8.52
C MET A 99 -17.08 1.84 -8.47
N LYS A 100 -17.29 3.14 -8.24
CA LYS A 100 -18.63 3.76 -8.27
C LYS A 100 -19.31 3.72 -9.63
N LYS A 101 -18.55 3.68 -10.73
CA LYS A 101 -19.11 3.56 -12.09
C LYS A 101 -19.47 2.11 -12.44
N GLY A 102 -18.85 1.13 -11.77
CA GLY A 102 -19.08 -0.30 -11.98
C GLY A 102 -20.20 -0.89 -11.12
N GLU A 103 -20.74 -0.15 -10.13
CA GLU A 103 -21.92 -0.57 -9.39
C GLU A 103 -23.14 -0.58 -10.33
N PRO A 104 -23.85 -1.72 -10.49
CA PRO A 104 -25.11 -1.72 -11.21
C PRO A 104 -26.06 -0.78 -10.48
N LYS A 105 -26.66 0.15 -11.25
CA LYS A 105 -27.69 1.07 -10.76
C LYS A 105 -28.81 0.22 -10.10
N PRO A 106 -29.32 0.59 -8.92
CA PRO A 106 -30.42 -0.13 -8.29
C PRO A 106 -31.68 -0.15 -9.15
#